data_AF-A0A3D0RL29-F1
#
_entry.id   AF-A0A3D0RL29-F1
#
_cell.length_a   1.000
_cell.length_b   1.000
_cell.length_c   1.000
_cell.angle_alpha   90.00
_cell.angle_beta   90.00
_cell.angle_gamma   90.00
#
_symmetry.space_group_name_H-M   'P 1'
#
loop_
_entity.id
_entity.type
_entity.pdbx_description
1 polymer ?
#
loop_
_entity_poly.entity_id
_entity_poly.type
_entity_poly.pdbx_seq_one_letter_code
_entity_poly.pdbx_strand_id
1 'polypeptide(L)'
;MLFADVILPLPLAESFTYVVPAEMQEKIGTGFRVVVPFGKRKYYTAVVLRLHHKPPKGVEIKEIHSLTDSHPVVNEHQIRLWEWISFYYLSPLGDVYKAALPSMMKPQDLEERYRSRTETYIRLNTGIHDI
;
A
#
# COMPACT_ATOMS: atom_id res chain seq x y z
N MET A 1 11.14 -20.58 -4.52
CA MET A 1 10.43 -19.28 -4.69
C MET A 1 10.62 -18.47 -3.42
N LEU A 2 10.76 -17.15 -3.56
CA LEU A 2 10.83 -16.21 -2.45
C LEU A 2 9.47 -15.53 -2.29
N PHE A 3 9.03 -15.37 -1.04
CA PHE A 3 7.76 -14.75 -0.68
C PHE A 3 8.00 -13.57 0.26
N ALA A 4 7.12 -12.58 0.20
CA ALA A 4 7.10 -11.45 1.10
C ALA A 4 5.74 -11.37 1.79
N ASP A 5 5.76 -11.26 3.12
CA ASP A 5 4.59 -10.83 3.88
C ASP A 5 4.58 -9.30 3.94
N VAL A 6 3.45 -8.69 3.59
CA VAL A 6 3.32 -7.24 3.48
C VAL A 6 2.15 -6.68 4.28
N ILE A 7 2.29 -5.44 4.79
CA ILE A 7 1.21 -4.67 5.41
C ILE A 7 0.57 -3.77 4.36
N LEU A 8 -0.75 -3.84 4.23
CA LEU A 8 -1.54 -2.94 3.37
C LEU A 8 -2.06 -1.73 4.17
N PRO A 9 -2.29 -0.55 3.55
CA PRO A 9 -2.83 0.65 4.21
C PRO A 9 -4.36 0.55 4.32
N LEU A 10 -4.82 -0.57 4.85
CA LEU A 10 -6.21 -0.97 4.96
C LEU A 10 -6.48 -1.39 6.41
N PRO A 11 -7.73 -1.29 6.91
CA PRO A 11 -8.10 -1.72 8.27
C PRO A 11 -8.14 -3.25 8.36
N LEU A 12 -6.98 -3.89 8.18
CA LEU A 12 -6.77 -5.33 8.17
C LEU A 12 -5.75 -5.67 9.25
N ALA A 13 -6.08 -6.67 10.06
CA ALA A 13 -5.25 -7.09 11.18
C ALA A 13 -4.06 -7.96 10.73
N GLU A 14 -4.16 -8.59 9.57
CA GLU A 14 -3.18 -9.56 9.08
C GLU A 14 -2.29 -9.01 7.96
N SER A 15 -1.11 -9.61 7.82
CA SER A 15 -0.23 -9.43 6.67
C SER A 15 -0.64 -10.30 5.50
N PHE A 16 -0.30 -9.89 4.28
CA PHE A 16 -0.61 -10.63 3.05
C PHE A 16 0.67 -11.14 2.40
N THR A 17 0.67 -12.42 2.01
CA THR A 17 1.81 -13.04 1.33
C THR A 17 1.73 -12.83 -0.18
N TYR A 18 2.84 -12.41 -0.78
CA TYR A 18 3.02 -12.29 -2.23
C TYR A 18 4.29 -13.01 -2.69
N VAL A 19 4.31 -13.47 -3.95
CA VAL A 19 5.53 -13.97 -4.60
C VAL A 19 6.43 -12.79 -4.94
N VAL A 20 7.74 -12.94 -4.69
CA VAL A 20 8.76 -11.98 -5.13
C VAL A 20 9.28 -12.39 -6.52
N PRO A 21 9.05 -11.59 -7.58
CA PRO A 21 9.62 -11.81 -8.91
C PRO A 21 11.14 -11.91 -8.88
N ALA A 22 11.72 -12.73 -9.77
CA ALA A 22 13.15 -13.04 -9.78
C ALA A 22 14.02 -11.78 -9.86
N GLU A 23 13.62 -10.81 -10.68
CA GLU A 23 14.29 -9.52 -10.89
C GLU A 23 14.32 -8.60 -9.65
N MET A 24 13.51 -8.90 -8.63
CA MET A 24 13.41 -8.12 -7.39
C MET A 24 14.15 -8.77 -6.22
N GLN A 25 14.49 -10.06 -6.31
CA GLN A 25 14.96 -10.86 -5.16
C GLN A 25 16.27 -10.33 -4.54
N GLU A 26 17.16 -9.75 -5.35
CA GLU A 26 18.43 -9.18 -4.85
C GLU A 26 18.28 -7.77 -4.24
N LYS A 27 17.15 -7.10 -4.48
CA LYS A 27 16.92 -5.69 -4.10
C LYS A 27 15.94 -5.55 -2.95
N ILE A 28 14.95 -6.42 -2.87
CA ILE A 28 13.89 -6.35 -1.86
C ILE A 28 14.43 -6.74 -0.49
N GLY A 29 13.90 -6.10 0.55
CA GLY A 29 14.18 -6.42 1.94
C GLY A 29 13.03 -6.02 2.85
N THR A 30 13.16 -6.34 4.13
CA THR A 30 12.25 -5.84 5.18
C THR A 30 12.23 -4.31 5.17
N GLY A 31 11.05 -3.72 5.34
CA GLY A 31 10.84 -2.28 5.38
C GLY A 31 10.84 -1.57 4.03
N PHE A 32 11.03 -2.29 2.93
CA PHE A 32 10.80 -1.75 1.59
C PHE A 32 9.32 -1.56 1.32
N ARG A 33 9.00 -0.55 0.50
CA ARG A 33 7.67 -0.45 -0.08
C ARG A 33 7.58 -1.11 -1.43
N VAL A 34 6.45 -1.74 -1.62
CA VAL A 34 6.12 -2.49 -2.82
C VAL A 34 4.70 -2.15 -3.25
N VAL A 35 4.45 -2.19 -4.55
CA VAL A 35 3.11 -2.13 -5.10
C VAL A 35 2.60 -3.56 -5.25
N VAL A 36 1.42 -3.85 -4.70
CA VAL A 36 0.83 -5.19 -4.77
C VAL A 36 -0.62 -5.14 -5.24
N PRO A 37 -1.06 -6.13 -6.04
CA PRO A 37 -2.45 -6.25 -6.44
C PRO A 37 -3.32 -6.77 -5.27
N PHE A 38 -4.46 -6.14 -5.02
CA PHE A 38 -5.42 -6.56 -4.01
C PHE A 38 -6.85 -6.52 -4.57
N GLY A 39 -7.52 -7.67 -4.62
CA GLY A 39 -8.81 -7.81 -5.32
C GLY A 39 -8.69 -7.77 -6.85
N LYS A 40 -9.75 -7.35 -7.55
CA LYS A 40 -9.86 -7.46 -9.03
C LYS A 40 -9.14 -6.35 -9.81
N ARG A 41 -9.07 -5.12 -9.30
CA ARG A 41 -8.55 -3.95 -10.03
C ARG A 41 -7.93 -2.88 -9.12
N LYS A 42 -7.42 -3.26 -7.95
CA LYS A 42 -6.81 -2.31 -7.02
C LYS A 42 -5.37 -2.70 -6.76
N TYR A 43 -4.52 -1.68 -6.70
CA TYR A 43 -3.13 -1.80 -6.31
C TYR A 43 -2.91 -0.91 -5.09
N TYR A 44 -2.07 -1.38 -4.19
CA TYR A 44 -1.76 -0.68 -2.95
C TYR A 44 -0.26 -0.63 -2.74
N THR A 45 0.21 0.50 -2.23
CA THR A 45 1.56 0.60 -1.67
C THR A 45 1.56 -0.07 -0.30
N ALA A 46 2.29 -1.17 -0.19
CA ALA A 46 2.45 -1.98 1.00
C ALA A 46 3.89 -1.88 1.52
N VAL A 47 4.12 -2.28 2.77
CA VAL A 47 5.47 -2.40 3.37
C VAL A 47 5.79 -3.87 3.62
N VAL A 48 6.99 -4.31 3.25
CA VAL A 48 7.48 -5.67 3.48
C VAL A 48 7.81 -5.86 4.97
N LEU A 49 7.14 -6.81 5.62
CA LEU A 49 7.42 -7.22 7.01
C LEU A 49 8.57 -8.21 7.10
N ARG A 50 8.55 -9.22 6.23
CA ARG A 50 9.56 -10.27 6.21
C ARG A 50 9.57 -11.00 4.87
N LEU A 51 10.71 -11.63 4.60
CA LEU A 51 10.91 -12.52 3.46
C LEU A 51 11.01 -13.98 3.94
N HIS A 52 10.44 -14.92 3.18
CA HIS A 52 10.45 -16.34 3.53
C HIS A 52 10.29 -17.26 2.31
N HIS A 53 10.51 -18.56 2.52
CA HIS A 53 10.35 -19.62 1.50
C HIS A 53 9.14 -20.53 1.75
N LYS A 54 8.25 -20.16 2.67
CA LYS A 54 7.10 -20.98 3.10
C LYS A 54 5.80 -20.44 2.48
N PRO A 55 5.24 -21.07 1.43
CA PRO A 55 3.97 -20.61 0.87
C PRO A 55 2.79 -20.89 1.81
N PRO A 56 1.78 -20.01 1.89
CA PRO A 56 0.47 -20.35 2.45
C PRO A 56 -0.19 -21.50 1.67
N LYS A 57 -0.88 -22.39 2.40
CA LYS A 57 -1.53 -23.57 1.82
C LYS A 57 -2.92 -23.21 1.30
N GLY A 58 -3.27 -23.71 0.11
CA GLY A 58 -4.65 -23.67 -0.41
C GLY A 58 -5.09 -22.33 -0.99
N VAL A 59 -4.16 -21.41 -1.28
CA VAL A 59 -4.46 -20.10 -1.86
C VAL A 59 -3.52 -19.83 -3.03
N GLU A 60 -4.06 -19.31 -4.13
CA GLU A 60 -3.26 -18.79 -5.25
C GLU A 60 -2.62 -17.46 -4.84
N ILE A 61 -1.29 -17.40 -4.91
CA ILE A 61 -0.49 -16.26 -4.46
C ILE A 61 -0.16 -15.39 -5.67
N LYS A 62 -0.51 -14.10 -5.58
CA LYS A 62 -0.15 -13.12 -6.60
C LYS A 62 1.30 -12.66 -6.46
N GLU A 63 1.86 -12.14 -7.54
CA GLU A 63 3.19 -11.55 -7.53
C GLU A 63 3.16 -10.09 -7.09
N ILE A 64 4.27 -9.63 -6.53
CA ILE A 64 4.52 -8.20 -6.31
C ILE A 64 4.60 -7.50 -7.67
N HIS A 65 3.95 -6.35 -7.80
CA HIS A 65 3.91 -5.60 -9.07
C HIS A 65 5.20 -4.80 -9.30
N SER A 66 5.70 -4.08 -8.29
CA SER A 66 6.92 -3.28 -8.40
C SER A 66 7.50 -2.89 -7.03
N LEU A 67 8.79 -2.54 -7.00
CA LEU A 67 9.46 -1.89 -5.87
C LEU A 67 9.29 -0.38 -6.00
N THR A 68 8.91 0.30 -4.92
CA THR A 68 8.71 1.76 -4.94
C THR A 68 9.99 2.53 -4.61
N ASP A 69 10.87 1.97 -3.79
CA ASP A 69 12.07 2.65 -3.28
C ASP A 69 13.33 1.80 -3.48
N SER A 70 14.48 2.47 -3.59
CA SER A 70 15.81 1.85 -3.69
C SER A 70 16.38 1.36 -2.37
N HIS A 71 15.77 1.74 -1.25
CA HIS A 71 16.21 1.43 0.11
C HIS A 71 14.98 1.30 1.03
N PRO A 72 15.10 0.61 2.17
CA PRO A 72 13.98 0.44 3.09
C PRO A 72 13.57 1.81 3.65
N VAL A 73 12.26 2.09 3.63
CA VAL A 73 11.71 3.36 4.15
C VAL A 73 11.41 3.30 5.64
N VAL A 74 11.31 2.08 6.18
CA VAL A 74 11.21 1.83 7.61
C VAL A 74 12.19 0.76 8.03
N ASN A 75 12.66 0.85 9.26
CA ASN A 75 13.58 -0.12 9.85
C ASN A 75 12.83 -1.14 10.73
N GLU A 76 13.54 -2.16 11.18
CA GLU A 76 12.97 -3.22 12.02
C GLU A 76 12.42 -2.71 13.36
N HIS A 77 13.04 -1.70 13.97
CA HIS A 77 12.57 -1.13 15.23
C HIS A 77 11.21 -0.44 15.07
N GLN A 78 11.00 0.25 13.96
CA GLN A 78 9.72 0.87 13.62
C GLN A 78 8.65 -0.19 13.36
N ILE A 79 8.98 -1.27 12.64
CA ILE A 79 8.06 -2.39 12.42
C ILE A 79 7.65 -3.03 13.75
N ARG A 80 8.60 -3.31 14.65
CA ARG A 80 8.30 -3.86 15.99
C ARG A 80 7.45 -2.91 16.81
N LEU A 81 7.67 -1.60 16.70
CA LEU A 81 6.83 -0.59 17.33
C LEU A 81 5.40 -0.66 16.78
N TRP A 82 5.22 -0.80 15.47
CA TRP A 82 3.90 -0.92 14.87
C TRP A 82 3.16 -2.17 15.31
N GLU A 83 3.85 -3.32 15.36
CA GLU A 83 3.31 -4.58 15.89
C GLU A 83 2.91 -4.42 17.36
N TRP A 84 3.74 -3.76 18.18
CA TRP A 84 3.42 -3.47 19.58
C TRP A 84 2.19 -2.56 19.72
N ILE A 85 2.09 -1.48 18.94
CA ILE A 85 0.92 -0.58 18.95
C ILE A 85 -0.34 -1.37 18.54
N SER A 86 -0.26 -2.13 17.46
CA SER A 86 -1.38 -2.93 16.95
C SER A 86 -1.86 -3.93 18.00
N PHE A 87 -0.94 -4.64 18.64
CA PHE A 87 -1.25 -5.59 19.71
C PHE A 87 -1.83 -4.90 20.95
N TYR A 88 -1.18 -3.85 21.46
CA TYR A 88 -1.53 -3.21 22.72
C TYR A 88 -2.84 -2.43 22.65
N TYR A 89 -3.07 -1.73 21.54
CA TYR A 89 -4.28 -0.92 21.33
C TYR A 89 -5.35 -1.63 20.50
N LEU A 90 -5.22 -2.95 20.28
CA LEU A 90 -6.15 -3.77 19.49
C LEU A 90 -6.53 -3.12 18.15
N SER A 91 -5.57 -2.45 17.53
CA SER A 91 -5.76 -1.68 16.30
C SER A 91 -5.23 -2.47 15.11
N PRO A 92 -5.92 -2.50 13.97
CA PRO A 92 -5.41 -3.17 12.77
C PRO A 92 -4.02 -2.65 12.38
N LEU A 93 -3.08 -3.56 12.09
CA LEU A 93 -1.71 -3.19 11.75
C LEU A 93 -1.65 -2.25 10.52
N GLY A 94 -2.56 -2.43 9.57
CA GLY A 94 -2.65 -1.54 8.41
C GLY A 94 -3.11 -0.12 8.74
N ASP A 95 -3.88 0.10 9.81
CA ASP A 95 -4.23 1.45 10.29
C ASP A 95 -3.04 2.12 10.98
N VAL A 96 -2.26 1.35 11.76
CA VAL A 96 -1.01 1.83 12.35
C VAL A 96 -0.02 2.25 11.27
N TYR A 97 0.16 1.42 10.24
CA TYR A 97 0.98 1.74 9.07
C TYR A 97 0.50 3.02 8.38
N LYS A 98 -0.80 3.13 8.12
CA LYS A 98 -1.41 4.30 7.47
C LYS A 98 -1.23 5.59 8.27
N ALA A 99 -1.23 5.50 9.60
CA ALA A 99 -0.98 6.63 10.49
C ALA A 99 0.52 6.95 10.62
N ALA A 100 1.38 5.95 10.53
CA ALA A 100 2.82 6.10 10.73
C ALA A 100 3.55 6.70 9.52
N LEU A 101 3.07 6.43 8.29
CA LEU A 101 3.67 7.00 7.09
C LEU A 101 2.96 8.27 6.63
N PRO A 102 3.71 9.31 6.20
CA PRO A 102 3.12 10.55 5.71
C PRO A 102 2.24 10.31 4.47
N SER A 103 1.11 11.02 4.40
CA SER A 103 0.11 10.87 3.35
C SER A 103 0.53 11.52 2.03
N MET A 104 1.49 10.93 1.32
CA MET A 104 1.77 11.21 -0.10
C MET A 104 2.72 10.15 -0.64
N MET A 105 2.19 9.00 -1.07
CA MET A 105 2.90 8.04 -1.93
C MET A 105 1.89 7.01 -2.50
N LYS A 106 0.84 7.53 -3.17
CA LYS A 106 0.16 6.71 -4.19
C LYS A 106 1.18 6.49 -5.32
N PRO A 107 1.30 5.28 -5.89
CA PRO A 107 2.15 5.10 -7.06
C PRO A 107 1.61 6.04 -8.15
N GLN A 108 2.45 6.93 -8.68
CA GLN A 108 2.05 7.89 -9.73
C GLN A 108 1.43 7.16 -10.93
N ASP A 109 1.93 5.96 -11.22
CA ASP A 109 1.48 5.09 -12.30
C ASP A 109 0.04 4.56 -12.14
N LEU A 110 -0.54 4.73 -10.94
CA LEU A 110 -1.87 4.21 -10.56
C LEU A 110 -2.83 5.32 -10.13
N GLU A 111 -2.44 6.59 -10.28
CA GLU A 111 -3.38 7.69 -10.12
C GLU A 111 -4.46 7.59 -11.21
N GLU A 112 -5.72 7.42 -10.80
CA GLU A 112 -6.85 7.73 -11.67
C GLU A 112 -6.66 9.17 -12.16
N ARG A 113 -6.33 9.35 -13.45
CA ARG A 113 -6.24 10.68 -14.07
C ARG A 113 -7.47 11.46 -13.63
N TYR A 114 -7.25 12.55 -12.88
CA TYR A 114 -8.33 13.43 -12.46
C TYR A 114 -9.17 13.80 -13.69
N ARG A 115 -10.37 13.24 -13.77
CA ARG A 115 -11.36 13.60 -14.78
C ARG A 115 -12.26 14.60 -14.12
N SER A 116 -12.06 15.89 -14.41
CA SER A 116 -12.97 16.94 -13.95
C SER A 116 -14.39 16.53 -14.34
N ARG A 117 -15.28 16.35 -13.35
CA ARG A 117 -16.71 16.21 -13.62
C ARG A 117 -17.19 17.57 -14.12
N THR A 118 -17.43 17.66 -15.42
CA THR A 118 -18.14 18.81 -15.98
C THR A 118 -19.62 18.60 -15.72
N GLU A 119 -20.24 19.49 -14.96
CA GLU A 119 -21.68 19.53 -14.77
C GLU A 119 -22.25 20.64 -15.64
N THR A 120 -23.27 20.32 -16.44
CA THR A 120 -24.01 21.34 -17.19
C THR A 120 -24.82 22.15 -16.18
N TYR A 121 -24.46 23.41 -15.98
CA TYR A 121 -25.26 24.35 -15.20
C TYR A 121 -25.94 25.36 -16.12
N ILE A 122 -27.12 25.82 -15.71
CA ILE A 122 -27.82 26.94 -16.34
C ILE A 122 -27.59 28.16 -15.47
N ARG A 123 -26.88 29.16 -16.01
CA ARG A 123 -26.73 30.47 -15.35
C ARG A 123 -27.97 31.30 -15.62
N LEU A 124 -28.80 31.50 -14.61
CA LEU A 124 -29.90 32.45 -14.71
C LEU A 124 -29.32 33.84 -14.44
N ASN A 125 -29.26 34.66 -15.49
CA ASN A 125 -28.88 36.07 -15.50
C ASN A 125 -27.37 36.39 -15.59
N THR A 126 -26.98 37.10 -16.65
CA THR A 126 -25.59 37.56 -16.93
C THR A 126 -25.26 38.91 -16.31
N GLY A 127 -26.22 39.56 -15.64
CA GLY A 127 -26.11 40.95 -15.17
C GLY A 127 -25.91 41.17 -13.67
N ILE A 128 -25.64 40.14 -12.87
CA ILE A 128 -25.35 40.31 -11.43
C ILE A 128 -23.84 40.12 -11.24
N HIS A 129 -23.15 41.22 -10.95
CA HIS A 129 -21.80 41.20 -10.41
C HIS A 129 -21.91 40.91 -8.91
N ASP A 130 -21.24 39.86 -8.45
CA ASP A 130 -21.12 39.55 -7.03
C ASP A 130 -20.48 40.74 -6.30
N ILE A 131 -21.12 41.19 -5.21
CA ILE A 131 -20.62 42.23 -4.29
C ILE A 131 -19.55 41.62 -3.38
#